data_AF-A0A970RML9-F1
#
_entry.id   AF-A0A970RML9-F1
#
_cell.length_a   1.000
_cell.length_b   1.000
_cell.length_c   1.000
_cell.angle_alpha   90.00
_cell.angle_beta   90.00
_cell.angle_gamma   90.00
#
_symmetry.space_group_name_H-M   'P 1'
#
loop_
_entity.id
_entity.type
_entity.pdbx_description
1 polymer ?
#
loop_
_entity_poly.entity_id
_entity_poly.type
_entity_poly.pdbx_seq_one_letter_code
_entity_poly.pdbx_strand_id
1 'polypeptide(L)' 'MKEEWDIGEGYLHTPFVIDNGYITIPTDPGLGIEVNEDIVRERSYLGDWDSPRLYADDDQTIIDW' A
#
# COMPACT_ATOMS: atom_id res chain seq x y z
N MET A 1 12.77 -6.33 -7.56
CA MET A 1 12.60 -4.87 -7.66
C MET A 1 11.96 -4.42 -6.38
N LYS A 2 12.46 -3.36 -5.74
CA LYS A 2 11.74 -2.69 -4.66
C LYS A 2 10.68 -1.86 -5.37
N GLU A 3 9.40 -2.15 -5.14
CA GLU A 3 8.34 -1.45 -5.88
C GLU A 3 7.92 -0.12 -5.24
N GLU A 4 8.48 0.22 -4.07
CA GLU A 4 8.36 1.52 -3.38
C GLU A 4 6.90 2.02 -3.26
N TRP A 5 5.95 1.09 -3.17
CA TRP A 5 4.53 1.39 -2.98
C TRP A 5 4.25 2.12 -1.67
N ASP A 6 5.11 1.93 -0.66
CA ASP A 6 5.04 2.59 0.64
C ASP A 6 5.24 4.11 0.57
N ILE A 7 5.93 4.60 -0.47
CA ILE A 7 6.05 6.04 -0.77
C ILE A 7 5.10 6.48 -1.89
N GLY A 8 4.20 5.60 -2.33
CA GLY A 8 3.22 5.89 -3.36
C GLY A 8 3.75 5.82 -4.78
N GLU A 9 4.92 5.20 -5.02
CA GLU A 9 5.43 5.03 -6.39
C GLU A 9 4.43 4.23 -7.24
N GLY A 10 4.11 4.78 -8.42
CA GLY A 10 3.13 4.22 -9.34
C GLY A 10 1.66 4.50 -8.97
N TYR A 11 1.35 5.00 -7.78
CA TYR A 11 -0.04 5.33 -7.38
C TYR A 11 -0.28 6.83 -7.23
N LEU A 12 0.74 7.60 -6.86
CA LEU A 12 0.66 9.05 -6.75
C LEU A 12 1.33 9.71 -7.95
N HIS A 13 0.79 10.85 -8.39
CA HIS A 13 1.46 11.68 -9.39
C HIS A 13 2.80 12.23 -8.88
N THR A 14 2.87 12.52 -7.58
CA THR A 14 4.09 12.93 -6.87
C THR A 14 4.31 12.00 -5.67
N PRO A 15 5.11 10.92 -5.83
CA PRO A 15 5.50 10.04 -4.72
C PRO A 15 6.27 10.80 -3.64
N PHE A 16 6.21 10.30 -2.41
CA PHE A 16 6.99 10.86 -1.30
C PHE A 16 8.48 10.61 -1.51
N VAL A 17 9.30 11.55 -1.05
CA VAL A 17 10.76 11.40 -1.05
C VAL A 17 11.23 11.24 0.39
N ILE A 18 11.99 10.18 0.65
CA ILE A 18 12.66 9.98 1.94
C ILE A 18 13.99 10.72 1.90
N ASP A 19 14.12 11.76 2.72
CA ASP A 19 15.35 12.51 2.93
C ASP A 19 15.87 12.27 4.36
N ASN A 20 17.07 11.70 4.46
CA ASN A 20 17.72 11.37 5.74
C ASN A 20 16.83 10.58 6.73
N GLY A 21 15.97 9.70 6.23
CA GLY A 21 15.05 8.89 7.04
C GLY A 21 13.74 9.58 7.41
N TYR A 22 13.45 10.74 6.83
CA TYR A 22 12.22 11.50 7.06
C TYR A 22 11.50 11.80 5.75
N ILE A 23 10.20 12.04 5.84
CA ILE A 23 9.41 12.63 4.74
C ILE A 23 9.13 14.10 5.05
N THR A 24 9.03 14.93 4.01
CA THR A 24 8.61 16.32 4.16
C THR A 24 7.10 16.40 4.32
N ILE A 25 6.63 17.46 5.01
CA ILE A 25 5.20 17.72 5.14
C ILE A 25 4.69 18.25 3.80
N PRO A 26 3.67 17.61 3.18
CA PRO A 26 3.10 18.10 1.93
C PRO A 26 2.49 19.50 2.09
N THR A 27 2.66 20.33 1.06
CA THR A 27 2.21 21.74 1.06
C THR A 27 0.99 22.00 0.19
N ASP A 28 0.60 21.03 -0.64
CA ASP A 28 -0.54 21.17 -1.54
C ASP A 28 -1.88 21.04 -0.77
N PRO A 29 -2.99 21.54 -1.34
CA PRO A 29 -4.29 21.52 -0.66
C PRO A 29 -4.76 20.10 -0.26
N GLY A 30 -5.61 20.05 0.76
CA GLY A 30 -6.20 18.79 1.24
C GLY A 30 -5.19 17.92 1.96
N LEU A 31 -5.02 16.68 1.50
CA LEU A 31 -4.00 15.77 2.03
C LEU A 31 -2.60 16.04 1.46
N GLY A 32 -2.48 16.97 0.49
CA GLY A 32 -1.23 17.32 -0.16
C GLY A 32 -0.68 16.23 -1.09
N ILE A 33 -1.55 15.37 -1.62
CA ILE A 33 -1.23 14.34 -2.61
C ILE A 33 -2.24 14.36 -3.75
N GLU A 34 -1.81 13.88 -4.91
CA GLU A 34 -2.67 13.66 -6.08
C GLU A 34 -2.53 12.20 -6.53
N VAL A 35 -3.66 11.49 -6.60
CA VAL A 35 -3.72 10.06 -6.91
C VAL A 35 -3.86 9.87 -8.41
N ASN A 36 -3.11 8.92 -8.98
CA ASN A 36 -3.29 8.47 -10.35
C ASN A 36 -4.45 7.48 -10.44
N GLU A 37 -5.64 8.02 -10.70
CA GLU A 37 -6.90 7.27 -10.76
C GLU A 37 -6.91 6.18 -11.84
N ASP A 38 -6.17 6.36 -12.93
CA ASP A 38 -6.11 5.37 -14.01
C ASP A 38 -5.35 4.12 -13.58
N ILE A 39 -4.24 4.28 -12.86
CA ILE A 39 -3.49 3.16 -12.29
C ILE A 39 -4.28 2.48 -11.18
N VAL A 40 -4.96 3.25 -10.32
CA VAL A 40 -5.82 2.67 -9.27
C VAL A 40 -6.89 1.80 -9.91
N ARG A 41 -7.52 2.26 -10.99
CA ARG A 41 -8.54 1.49 -11.72
C ARG A 41 -7.97 0.26 -12.40
N GLU A 42 -6.81 0.37 -13.04
CA GLU A 42 -6.12 -0.76 -13.68
C GLU A 42 -5.75 -1.85 -12.66
N ARG A 43 -5.24 -1.44 -11.49
CA ARG A 43 -4.80 -2.33 -10.42
C ARG A 43 -5.88 -2.63 -9.40
N SER A 44 -7.13 -2.26 -9.69
CA SER A 44 -8.25 -2.49 -8.79
C SER A 44 -8.47 -3.97 -8.59
N TYR A 45 -8.65 -4.33 -7.33
CA TYR A 45 -8.85 -5.70 -6.93
C TYR A 45 -10.21 -6.25 -7.39
N LEU A 46 -10.26 -7.52 -7.81
CA LEU A 46 -11.45 -8.16 -8.37
C LEU A 46 -12.50 -8.57 -7.32
N GLY A 47 -12.20 -8.42 -6.03
CA GLY A 47 -13.14 -8.67 -4.93
C GLY A 47 -13.23 -10.13 -4.49
N ASP A 48 -12.31 -10.99 -4.92
CA ASP A 48 -12.27 -12.43 -4.60
C ASP A 48 -11.40 -12.77 -3.37
N TRP A 49 -11.26 -11.84 -2.42
CA TRP A 49 -10.25 -11.95 -1.36
C TRP A 49 -10.74 -12.89 -0.28
N ASP A 50 -9.96 -13.92 0.00
CA ASP A 50 -10.13 -14.77 1.18
C ASP A 50 -9.05 -14.40 2.20
N SER A 51 -9.47 -13.96 3.38
CA SER A 51 -8.54 -13.57 4.43
C SER A 51 -7.64 -14.76 4.80
N PRO A 52 -6.31 -14.61 4.73
CA PRO A 52 -5.39 -15.69 5.03
C PRO A 52 -5.58 -16.11 6.49
N ARG A 53 -5.84 -17.40 6.68
CA ARG A 53 -5.98 -18.04 7.99
C ARG A 53 -4.74 -18.88 8.24
N LEU A 54 -4.08 -18.63 9.38
CA LEU A 54 -2.93 -19.39 9.82
C LEU A 54 -3.41 -20.55 10.69
N TYR A 55 -2.86 -21.73 10.43
CA TYR A 55 -3.18 -22.96 11.14
C TYR A 55 -1.89 -23.57 11.68
N ALA A 56 -1.94 -24.10 12.91
CA ALA A 56 -0.81 -24.77 13.52
C ALA A 56 -0.50 -26.08 12.79
N ASP A 57 0.78 -26.34 12.52
CA ASP A 57 1.21 -27.51 11.73
C ASP A 57 0.87 -28.85 12.41
N ASP A 58 0.77 -28.87 13.73
CA ASP A 58 0.60 -30.08 14.55
C ASP A 58 -0.86 -30.53 14.71
N ASP A 59 -1.79 -29.60 14.94
CA ASP A 59 -3.19 -29.92 15.20
C ASP A 59 -4.20 -29.14 14.35
N GLN A 60 -3.73 -28.28 13.45
CA GLN A 60 -4.54 -27.44 12.57
C GLN A 60 -5.50 -26.52 13.33
N THR A 61 -5.18 -26.17 14.57
CA THR A 61 -5.88 -25.11 15.29
C THR A 61 -5.62 -23.75 14.66
N ILE A 62 -6.58 -22.84 14.81
CA ILE A 62 -6.47 -21.47 14.31
C ILE A 62 -5.44 -20.72 15.15
N ILE A 63 -4.48 -20.07 14.49
CA ILE A 63 -3.52 -19.17 15.10
C ILE A 63 -4.08 -17.75 15.06
N ASP A 64 -3.86 -16.99 16.15
CA ASP A 64 -4.19 -15.56 16.19
C ASP A 64 -3.35 -14.75 15.21
N TRP A 65 -3.91 -13.64 14.72
CA TRP A 65 -3.32 -12.83 13.65
C TRP A 65 -2.31 -11.81 14.18
#